data_AF-A0A2T2W233-F1
#
_entry.id   AF-A0A2T2W233-F1
#
_cell.length_a   1.000
_cell.length_b   1.000
_cell.length_c   1.000
_cell.angle_alpha   90.00
_cell.angle_beta   90.00
_cell.angle_gamma   90.00
#
_symmetry.space_group_name_H-M   'P 1'
#
loop_
_entity.id
_entity.type
_entity.pdbx_description
1 polymer ?
#
loop_
_entity_poly.entity_id
_entity_poly.type
_entity_poly.pdbx_seq_one_letter_code
_entity_poly.pdbx_strand_id
1 'polypeptide(L)'
;MGVTGASGLIYAVHTLKHVLNADGVVDLVASKASQMVWQAESGTHMPLDPDKQEQFWRDQAGVPTAGKLRCHPWGDVGATIASGSYRAAGMVVI
;
A
#
# COMPACT_ATOMS: atom_id res chain seq x y z
N MET A 1 -1.90 -5.71 2.60
CA MET A 1 -2.88 -4.61 2.66
C MET A 1 -3.37 -4.35 1.25
N GLY A 2 -4.67 -4.50 1.01
CA GLY A 2 -5.29 -4.03 -0.22
C GLY A 2 -5.78 -2.60 -0.06
N VAL A 3 -5.52 -1.74 -1.05
CA VAL A 3 -6.06 -0.37 -1.11
C VAL A 3 -6.97 -0.26 -2.32
N THR A 4 -8.25 0.02 -2.07
CA THR A 4 -9.30 0.04 -3.10
C THR A 4 -9.71 1.47 -3.45
N GLY A 5 -10.59 1.62 -4.44
CA GLY A 5 -11.12 2.91 -4.87
C GLY A 5 -12.34 3.36 -4.08
N ALA A 6 -12.39 3.07 -2.79
CA ALA A 6 -13.36 3.68 -1.89
C ALA A 6 -12.81 5.01 -1.35
N SER A 7 -13.69 5.94 -0.99
CA SER A 7 -13.26 7.20 -0.36
C SER A 7 -12.60 6.94 1.00
N GLY A 8 -11.64 7.78 1.37
CA GLY A 8 -10.95 7.68 2.65
C GLY A 8 -9.60 6.96 2.59
N LEU A 9 -8.82 7.15 1.52
CA LEU A 9 -7.47 6.57 1.41
C LEU A 9 -6.52 7.04 2.52
N ILE A 10 -6.88 8.11 3.23
CA ILE A 10 -6.21 8.56 4.45
C ILE A 10 -6.11 7.45 5.51
N TYR A 11 -7.09 6.55 5.59
CA TYR A 11 -7.03 5.42 6.52
C TYR A 11 -5.93 4.41 6.14
N ALA A 12 -5.65 4.22 4.85
CA ALA A 12 -4.52 3.41 4.40
C ALA A 12 -3.19 4.05 4.81
N VAL A 13 -3.07 5.37 4.64
CA VAL A 13 -1.90 6.16 5.09
C VAL A 13 -1.67 6.01 6.60
N HIS A 14 -2.71 6.20 7.42
CA HIS A 14 -2.59 6.06 8.88
C HIS A 14 -2.26 4.63 9.31
N THR A 15 -2.88 3.63 8.68
CA THR A 15 -2.59 2.24 8.99
C THR A 15 -1.13 1.90 8.66
N LEU A 16 -0.64 2.32 7.50
CA LEU A 16 0.77 2.18 7.12
C LEU A 16 1.69 2.84 8.13
N LYS A 17 1.41 4.09 8.51
CA LYS A 17 2.21 4.83 9.51
C LYS A 17 2.37 4.04 10.81
N HIS A 18 1.29 3.49 11.34
CA HIS A 18 1.35 2.78 12.62
C HIS A 18 2.01 1.40 12.51
N VAL A 19 1.72 0.63 11.45
CA VAL A 19 2.33 -0.69 11.24
C VAL A 19 3.83 -0.58 10.98
N LEU A 20 4.26 0.37 10.15
CA LEU A 20 5.68 0.55 9.82
C LEU A 20 6.49 1.07 11.01
N ASN A 21 5.96 2.00 11.81
CA ASN A 21 6.62 2.46 13.04
C ASN A 21 6.71 1.37 14.13
N ALA A 22 5.89 0.32 14.04
CA ALA A 22 5.99 -0.86 14.90
C ALA A 22 6.94 -1.93 14.33
N ASP A 23 7.82 -1.55 13.39
CA ASP A 23 8.72 -2.43 12.64
C ASP A 23 8.01 -3.60 11.91
N GLY A 24 6.74 -3.38 11.58
CA GLY A 24 5.90 -4.34 10.87
C GLY A 24 6.29 -4.50 9.40
N VAL A 25 5.76 -5.57 8.80
CA VAL A 25 5.93 -5.89 7.38
C VAL A 25 4.59 -5.73 6.67
N VAL A 26 4.55 -4.93 5.61
CA VAL A 26 3.38 -4.71 4.78
C VAL A 26 3.70 -5.01 3.33
N ASP A 27 3.03 -6.02 2.79
CA ASP A 27 2.86 -6.20 1.34
C ASP A 27 1.59 -5.44 0.91
N LEU A 28 1.74 -4.42 0.07
CA LEU A 28 0.68 -3.52 -0.36
C LEU A 28 0.30 -3.77 -1.83
N VAL A 29 -1.00 -3.80 -2.09
CA VAL A 29 -1.55 -3.81 -3.45
C VAL A 29 -2.58 -2.69 -3.55
N ALA A 30 -2.35 -1.73 -4.44
CA ALA A 30 -3.29 -0.66 -4.73
C ALA A 30 -4.02 -0.97 -6.05
N SER A 31 -5.35 -0.89 -6.07
CA SER A 31 -6.13 -1.13 -7.30
C SER A 31 -6.04 0.05 -8.27
N LYS A 32 -6.38 -0.15 -9.55
CA LYS A 32 -6.50 0.98 -10.50
C LYS A 32 -7.47 2.08 -10.01
N ALA A 33 -8.56 1.70 -9.34
CA ALA A 33 -9.55 2.65 -8.84
C ALA A 33 -9.01 3.51 -7.69
N SER A 34 -8.11 2.97 -6.86
CA SER A 34 -7.48 3.72 -5.76
C SER A 34 -6.71 4.94 -6.25
N GLN A 35 -6.11 4.88 -7.45
CA GLN A 35 -5.44 6.04 -8.05
C GLN A 35 -6.41 7.16 -8.44
N MET A 36 -7.57 6.80 -9.00
CA MET A 36 -8.58 7.79 -9.39
C MET A 36 -9.13 8.51 -8.16
N VAL A 37 -9.39 7.76 -7.08
CA VAL A 37 -9.86 8.36 -5.83
C VAL A 37 -8.76 9.17 -5.16
N TRP A 38 -7.51 8.69 -5.13
CA TRP A 38 -6.39 9.47 -4.60
C TRP A 38 -6.23 10.80 -5.34
N GLN A 39 -6.31 10.80 -6.66
CA GLN A 39 -6.27 12.00 -7.49
C GLN A 39 -7.42 12.95 -7.15
N ALA A 40 -8.63 12.43 -6.95
CA ALA A 40 -9.80 13.23 -6.61
C ALA A 40 -9.73 13.83 -5.19
N GLU A 41 -9.18 13.09 -4.22
CA GLU A 41 -9.11 13.51 -2.81
C GLU A 41 -7.90 14.40 -2.51
N SER A 42 -6.74 14.13 -3.12
CA SER A 42 -5.48 14.81 -2.81
C SER A 42 -4.99 15.78 -3.87
N GLY A 43 -5.57 15.72 -5.09
CA GLY A 43 -5.09 16.48 -6.25
C GLY A 43 -3.76 15.99 -6.84
N THR A 44 -3.17 14.91 -6.32
CA THR A 44 -1.87 14.37 -6.77
C THR A 44 -2.01 12.99 -7.39
N HIS A 45 -1.01 12.58 -8.17
CA HIS A 45 -1.02 11.26 -8.81
C HIS A 45 -0.26 10.24 -7.97
N MET A 46 -0.92 9.13 -7.61
CA MET A 46 -0.25 7.97 -7.03
C MET A 46 0.47 7.17 -8.13
N PRO A 47 1.78 6.87 -8.00
CA PRO A 47 2.51 6.08 -9.00
C PRO A 47 1.94 4.67 -9.21
N LEU A 48 2.06 4.15 -10.43
CA LEU A 48 1.76 2.76 -10.80
C LEU A 48 2.94 1.80 -10.61
N ASP A 49 4.14 2.34 -10.79
CA ASP A 49 5.39 1.60 -10.66
C ASP A 49 5.62 1.21 -9.19
N PRO A 50 5.87 -0.08 -8.87
CA PRO A 50 5.96 -0.55 -7.48
C PRO A 50 7.01 0.16 -6.62
N ASP A 51 8.20 0.40 -7.17
CA ASP A 51 9.30 1.03 -6.42
C ASP A 51 8.97 2.49 -6.10
N LYS A 52 8.43 3.22 -7.09
CA LYS A 52 7.92 4.58 -6.87
C LYS A 52 6.71 4.61 -5.94
N GLN A 53 5.87 3.58 -5.99
CA GLN A 53 4.70 3.47 -5.13
C GLN A 53 5.11 3.21 -3.68
N GLU A 54 6.16 2.41 -3.43
CA GLU A 54 6.73 2.24 -2.09
C GLU A 54 7.18 3.59 -1.53
N GLN A 55 8.00 4.33 -2.28
CA GLN A 55 8.47 5.65 -1.84
C GLN A 55 7.30 6.60 -1.59
N PHE A 56 6.34 6.65 -2.50
CA PHE A 56 5.14 7.46 -2.38
C PHE A 56 4.40 7.16 -1.07
N TRP A 57 4.13 5.90 -0.76
CA TRP A 57 3.42 5.52 0.47
C TRP A 57 4.22 5.81 1.73
N ARG A 58 5.55 5.66 1.71
CA ARG A 58 6.43 6.06 2.81
C ARG A 58 6.38 7.56 3.06
N ASP A 59 6.38 8.36 2.00
CA ASP A 59 6.27 9.81 2.08
C ASP A 59 4.91 10.22 2.65
N GLN A 60 3.80 9.64 2.17
CA GLN A 60 2.46 9.90 2.71
C GLN A 60 2.35 9.50 4.19
N ALA A 61 2.90 8.35 4.57
CA ALA A 61 2.87 7.87 5.95
C ALA A 61 3.83 8.64 6.88
N GLY A 62 4.80 9.37 6.33
CA GLY A 62 5.88 10.01 7.07
C GLY A 62 6.82 9.00 7.75
N VAL A 63 7.03 7.84 7.14
CA VAL A 63 7.87 6.74 7.69
C VAL A 63 8.92 6.31 6.66
N PRO A 64 10.08 7.01 6.60
CA PRO A 64 11.05 6.78 5.54
C PRO A 64 11.78 5.44 5.66
N THR A 65 12.02 4.95 6.89
CA THR A 65 12.95 3.83 7.11
C THR A 65 12.42 2.71 8.02
N ALA A 66 11.48 2.98 8.92
CA ALA A 66 10.98 1.95 9.84
C ALA A 66 10.13 0.89 9.11
N GLY A 67 10.17 -0.35 9.62
CA GLY A 67 9.46 -1.49 9.06
C GLY A 67 9.83 -1.81 7.61
N LYS A 68 9.04 -2.70 7.00
CA LYS A 68 9.21 -3.12 5.60
C LYS A 68 7.92 -2.89 4.84
N LEU A 69 7.97 -2.01 3.85
CA LEU A 69 6.90 -1.85 2.86
C LEU A 69 7.36 -2.50 1.56
N ARG A 70 6.48 -3.25 0.90
CA ARG A 70 6.69 -3.79 -0.45
C ARG A 70 5.42 -3.57 -1.24
N CYS A 71 5.50 -2.91 -2.37
CA CYS A 71 4.34 -2.73 -3.25
C CYS A 71 4.35 -3.79 -4.35
N HIS A 72 3.17 -4.28 -4.71
CA HIS A 72 2.99 -5.25 -5.79
C HIS A 72 1.97 -4.73 -6.80
N PRO A 73 2.20 -4.88 -8.11
CA PRO A 73 1.18 -4.57 -9.11
C PRO A 73 -0.10 -5.38 -8.87
N TRP A 74 -1.28 -4.79 -9.07
CA TRP A 74 -2.56 -5.47 -8.84
C TRP A 74 -2.79 -6.71 -9.71
N GLY A 75 -2.07 -6.83 -10.83
CA GLY A 75 -2.13 -7.96 -11.75
C GLY A 75 -0.96 -8.93 -11.63
N ASP A 76 -0.06 -8.75 -10.67
CA ASP A 76 1.12 -9.58 -10.51
C ASP A 76 0.78 -10.91 -9.82
N VAL A 77 0.53 -11.94 -10.63
CA VAL A 77 0.30 -13.31 -10.17
C VAL A 77 1.58 -14.01 -9.66
N GLY A 78 2.75 -13.44 -9.93
CA GLY A 78 4.04 -13.92 -9.46
C GLY A 78 4.44 -13.34 -8.10
N ALA A 79 3.71 -12.35 -7.59
CA ALA A 79 3.94 -11.77 -6.27
C ALA A 79 3.90 -12.83 -5.18
N THR A 80 4.75 -12.71 -4.16
CA THR A 80 4.83 -13.71 -3.08
C THR A 80 3.50 -13.92 -2.37
N ILE A 81 2.70 -12.85 -2.23
CA ILE A 81 1.37 -12.85 -1.62
C ILE A 81 0.31 -13.63 -2.42
N ALA A 82 0.58 -13.98 -3.68
CA ALA A 82 -0.31 -14.82 -4.49
C ALA A 82 -0.18 -16.32 -4.16
N SER A 83 0.86 -16.72 -3.41
CA SER A 83 1.05 -18.10 -2.98
C SER A 83 0.37 -18.37 -1.63
N GLY A 84 -0.41 -19.46 -1.56
CA GLY A 84 -0.99 -19.93 -0.28
C GLY A 84 0.04 -20.40 0.74
N SER A 85 1.29 -20.64 0.33
CA SER A 85 2.39 -20.98 1.26
C SER A 85 3.02 -19.74 1.91
N TYR A 86 2.71 -18.54 1.42
CA TYR A 86 3.24 -17.29 1.97
C TYR A 86 2.61 -16.99 3.32
N ARG A 87 3.44 -16.70 4.33
CA ARG A 87 2.96 -16.39 5.67
C ARG A 87 2.67 -14.91 5.81
N ALA A 88 1.46 -14.58 6.21
CA ALA A 88 1.06 -13.25 6.61
C ALA A 88 0.37 -13.30 7.98
N ALA A 89 0.52 -12.24 8.79
CA ALA A 89 -0.19 -12.12 10.07
C ALA A 89 -1.71 -11.90 9.87
N GLY A 90 -2.11 -11.41 8.70
CA GLY A 90 -3.48 -11.15 8.32
C GLY A 90 -3.55 -10.28 7.06
N MET A 91 -4.76 -10.06 6.57
CA MET A 91 -5.02 -9.16 5.45
C MET A 91 -6.14 -8.19 5.83
N VAL A 92 -5.93 -6.92 5.50
CA VAL A 92 -6.94 -5.86 5.56
C VAL A 92 -7.09 -5.26 4.17
N VAL A 93 -8.33 -4.91 3.82
CA VAL A 93 -8.68 -4.14 2.64
C VAL A 93 -9.25 -2.82 3.13
N ILE A 94 -8.65 -1.73 2.66
CA ILE A 94 -9.01 -0.35 2.99
C ILE A 94 -9.52 0.31 1.71
#